data_AF-A0A955DVL9-F1
#
_entry.id   AF-A0A955DVL9-F1
#
_cell.length_a   1.000
_cell.length_b   1.000
_cell.length_c   1.000
_cell.angle_alpha   90.00
_cell.angle_beta   90.00
_cell.angle_gamma   90.00
#
_symmetry.space_group_name_H-M   'P 1'
#
loop_
_entity.id
_entity.type
_entity.pdbx_description
1 polymer ?
#
loop_
_entity_poly.entity_id
_entity_poly.type
_entity_poly.pdbx_seq_one_letter_code
_entity_poly.pdbx_strand_id
1 'polypeptide(L)'
;AKYDPDTDTWSTMGSGMVRRIQTSVFDLDVDPSGVIYAGGQFESAGGDTNARNAARYTCDATCAADLNADGVLDIFDVLAYIAAFDAEDPSADMNGDGSFDIFDVLLYLRLFEEGC
;
A
#
# COMPACT_ATOMS: atom_id res chain seq x y z
N ALA A 1 9.78 -4.83 4.02
CA ALA A 1 8.99 -5.55 5.04
C ALA A 1 8.06 -4.53 5.68
N LYS A 2 6.87 -4.95 6.10
CA LYS A 2 5.90 -4.13 6.84
C LYS A 2 5.95 -4.58 8.30
N TYR A 3 5.93 -3.62 9.22
CA TYR A 3 5.88 -3.88 10.65
C TYR A 3 4.45 -3.65 11.14
N ASP A 4 3.93 -4.59 11.92
CA ASP A 4 2.66 -4.50 12.62
C ASP A 4 2.93 -4.26 14.12
N PRO A 5 2.63 -3.06 14.66
CA PRO A 5 2.90 -2.73 16.06
C PRO A 5 1.95 -3.42 17.04
N ASP A 6 0.78 -3.88 16.60
CA ASP A 6 -0.21 -4.55 17.48
C ASP A 6 0.18 -6.00 17.73
N THR A 7 0.79 -6.64 16.73
CA THR A 7 1.25 -8.03 16.82
C THR A 7 2.77 -8.16 17.04
N ASP A 8 3.51 -7.06 17.00
CA ASP A 8 4.99 -7.01 17.03
C ASP A 8 5.63 -7.93 15.97
N THR A 9 5.02 -7.99 14.77
CA THR A 9 5.47 -8.87 13.70
C THR A 9 5.95 -8.12 12.45
N TRP A 10 6.83 -8.77 11.70
CA TRP A 10 7.28 -8.32 10.39
C TRP A 10 6.71 -9.22 9.30
N SER A 11 6.12 -8.61 8.26
CA SER A 11 5.68 -9.32 7.05
C SER A 11 6.50 -8.89 5.83
N THR A 12 6.68 -9.82 4.89
CA THR A 12 7.35 -9.53 3.61
C THR A 12 6.45 -8.68 2.73
N MET A 13 6.99 -7.61 2.13
CA MET A 13 6.26 -6.83 1.12
C MET A 13 6.67 -7.31 -0.26
N GLY A 14 5.77 -8.02 -0.95
CA GLY A 14 6.02 -8.60 -2.28
C GLY A 14 7.27 -9.49 -2.34
N SER A 15 7.90 -9.54 -3.52
CA SER A 15 9.12 -10.34 -3.77
C SER A 15 10.44 -9.66 -3.33
N GLY A 16 10.38 -8.49 -2.68
CA GLY A 16 11.56 -7.73 -2.26
C GLY A 16 12.40 -7.19 -3.42
N MET A 17 13.66 -6.82 -3.13
CA MET A 17 14.63 -6.30 -4.11
C MET A 17 15.75 -7.32 -4.34
N VAL A 18 16.13 -7.52 -5.61
CA VAL A 18 17.06 -8.58 -6.00
C VAL A 18 18.21 -8.04 -6.85
N ARG A 19 19.41 -8.57 -6.61
CA ARG A 19 20.60 -8.45 -7.46
C ARG A 19 21.47 -9.70 -7.30
N ARG A 20 22.25 -10.07 -8.33
CA ARG A 20 23.04 -11.32 -8.34
C ARG A 20 24.15 -11.41 -7.28
N ILE A 21 24.69 -10.28 -6.85
CA ILE A 21 25.83 -10.24 -5.92
C ILE A 21 25.42 -9.64 -4.57
N GLN A 22 25.01 -8.38 -4.57
CA GLN A 22 24.63 -7.66 -3.36
C GLN A 22 23.54 -6.64 -3.68
N THR A 23 22.39 -6.75 -3.02
CA THR A 23 21.34 -5.73 -3.04
C THR A 23 21.67 -4.67 -1.99
N SER A 24 21.62 -3.39 -2.38
CA SER A 24 21.76 -2.27 -1.44
C SER A 24 20.71 -1.21 -1.71
N VAL A 25 20.07 -0.70 -0.66
CA VAL A 25 19.28 0.54 -0.71
C VAL A 25 20.15 1.64 -0.11
N PHE A 26 20.37 2.70 -0.87
CA PHE A 26 21.19 3.83 -0.44
C PHE A 26 20.35 4.99 0.08
N ASP A 27 19.11 5.11 -0.40
CA ASP A 27 18.23 6.20 -0.03
C ASP A 27 16.76 5.75 0.00
N LEU A 28 15.98 6.36 0.90
CA LEU A 28 14.55 6.17 1.05
C LEU A 28 13.91 7.54 1.29
N ASP A 29 12.92 7.87 0.48
CA ASP A 29 12.14 9.10 0.62
C ASP A 29 10.63 8.79 0.54
N VAL A 30 9.82 9.70 1.07
CA VAL A 30 8.36 9.59 1.04
C VAL A 30 7.77 10.92 0.57
N ASP A 31 6.89 10.87 -0.42
CA ASP A 31 6.19 12.09 -0.84
C ASP A 31 4.97 12.39 0.07
N PRO A 32 4.39 13.60 -0.01
CA PRO A 32 3.23 13.96 0.80
C PRO A 32 1.99 13.07 0.59
N SER A 33 1.93 12.31 -0.51
CA SER A 33 0.86 11.32 -0.75
C SER A 33 1.16 9.93 -0.18
N GLY A 34 2.25 9.78 0.60
CA GLY A 34 2.59 8.53 1.26
C GLY A 34 3.28 7.50 0.35
N VAL A 35 3.66 7.89 -0.87
CA VAL A 35 4.41 7.02 -1.78
C VAL A 35 5.86 6.94 -1.32
N ILE A 36 6.37 5.72 -1.17
CA ILE A 36 7.75 5.47 -0.76
C ILE A 36 8.62 5.28 -2.00
N TYR A 37 9.72 6.01 -2.07
CA TYR A 37 10.74 5.88 -3.10
C TYR A 37 11.99 5.26 -2.49
N ALA A 38 12.52 4.22 -3.13
CA ALA A 38 13.77 3.59 -2.75
C ALA A 38 14.79 3.72 -3.87
N GLY A 39 15.95 4.31 -3.57
CA GLY A 39 17.09 4.44 -4.46
C GLY A 39 18.24 3.53 -4.02
N GLY A 40 18.92 2.86 -4.95
CA GLY A 40 20.00 1.95 -4.58
C GLY A 40 20.65 1.17 -5.73
N GLN A 41 21.27 0.05 -5.37
CA GLN A 41 21.82 -0.94 -6.27
C GLN A 41 20.99 -2.23 -6.23
N PHE A 42 20.06 -2.35 -7.16
CA PHE A 42 19.23 -3.53 -7.39
C PHE A 42 18.87 -3.68 -8.87
N GLU A 43 18.67 -4.92 -9.31
CA GLU A 43 18.30 -5.28 -10.69
C GLU A 43 16.78 -5.42 -10.87
N SER A 44 16.05 -5.64 -9.77
CA SER A 44 14.59 -5.70 -9.75
C SER A 44 14.06 -5.35 -8.36
N ALA A 45 12.82 -4.88 -8.29
CA ALA A 45 12.07 -4.64 -7.06
C ALA A 45 10.62 -5.10 -7.22
N GLY A 46 10.05 -5.72 -6.20
CA GLY A 46 8.66 -6.18 -6.21
C GLY A 46 8.36 -7.27 -7.25
N GLY A 47 9.38 -7.89 -7.85
CA GLY A 47 9.23 -8.81 -8.98
C GLY A 47 9.32 -8.16 -10.36
N ASP A 48 9.43 -6.83 -10.45
CA ASP A 48 9.61 -6.11 -11.72
C ASP A 48 11.10 -5.94 -12.07
N THR A 49 11.52 -6.56 -13.17
CA THR A 49 12.90 -6.48 -13.71
C THR A 49 13.24 -5.13 -14.36
N ASN A 50 12.26 -4.25 -14.54
CA ASN A 50 12.43 -2.89 -15.04
C ASN A 50 12.70 -1.89 -13.92
N ALA A 51 12.33 -2.20 -12.67
CA ALA A 51 12.62 -1.39 -11.49
C ALA A 51 14.10 -1.52 -11.08
N ARG A 52 14.99 -0.91 -11.87
CA ARG A 52 16.45 -0.93 -11.66
C ARG A 52 16.92 0.33 -10.98
N ASN A 53 17.66 0.19 -9.89
CA ASN A 53 18.23 1.27 -9.07
C ASN A 53 17.25 2.26 -8.43
N ALA A 54 16.00 2.30 -8.88
CA ALA A 54 14.92 3.07 -8.28
C ALA A 54 13.65 2.21 -8.27
N ALA A 55 12.93 2.25 -7.15
CA ALA A 55 11.67 1.58 -6.97
C ALA A 55 10.70 2.54 -6.27
N ARG A 56 9.44 2.46 -6.66
CA ARG A 56 8.34 3.17 -6.01
C ARG A 56 7.47 2.11 -5.36
N TYR A 57 7.23 2.24 -4.07
CA TYR A 57 6.31 1.43 -3.31
C TYR A 57 5.13 2.28 -2.89
N THR A 58 3.95 1.85 -3.28
CA THR A 58 2.69 2.30 -2.74
C THR A 58 2.14 1.15 -1.91
N CYS A 59 1.58 1.43 -0.74
CA CYS A 59 0.72 0.45 -0.06
C CYS A 59 -0.48 0.22 -0.99
N ASP A 60 -0.33 -0.79 -1.83
CA ASP A 60 -1.23 -1.21 -2.89
C ASP A 60 -1.59 -0.13 -3.94
N ALA A 61 -0.78 -0.04 -5.02
CA ALA A 61 -1.26 0.57 -6.27
C ALA A 61 -2.20 -0.36 -7.05
N THR A 62 -2.43 -1.58 -6.57
CA THR A 62 -3.31 -2.52 -7.26
C THR A 62 -4.66 -2.64 -6.57
N CYS A 63 -4.80 -2.53 -5.25
CA CYS A 63 -6.14 -2.49 -4.66
C CYS A 63 -6.24 -1.79 -3.32
N ALA A 64 -6.15 -0.47 -3.31
CA ALA A 64 -6.43 0.33 -2.11
C ALA A 64 -7.87 0.15 -1.57
N ALA A 65 -8.76 -0.47 -2.35
CA ALA A 65 -10.12 -0.81 -1.93
C ALA A 65 -10.25 -2.22 -1.29
N ASP A 66 -9.21 -3.07 -1.30
CA ASP A 66 -9.17 -4.35 -0.56
C ASP A 66 -8.84 -4.06 0.92
N LEU A 67 -9.88 -3.84 1.73
CA LEU A 67 -9.75 -3.39 3.11
C LEU A 67 -9.70 -4.55 4.11
N ASN A 68 -10.16 -5.74 3.73
CA ASN A 68 -10.01 -6.92 4.57
C ASN A 68 -8.65 -7.64 4.34
N ALA A 69 -7.90 -7.22 3.31
CA ALA A 69 -6.59 -7.70 2.91
C ALA A 69 -6.56 -9.20 2.56
N ASP A 70 -7.66 -9.73 2.02
CA ASP A 70 -7.77 -11.13 1.61
C ASP A 70 -7.27 -11.38 0.17
N GLY A 71 -6.94 -10.31 -0.56
CA GLY A 71 -6.42 -10.34 -1.91
C GLY A 71 -7.50 -10.44 -2.99
N VAL A 72 -8.78 -10.26 -2.63
CA VAL A 72 -9.93 -10.29 -3.54
C VAL A 72 -10.79 -9.07 -3.29
N LEU A 73 -10.89 -8.18 -4.28
CA LEU A 73 -11.83 -7.06 -4.20
C LEU A 73 -13.28 -7.53 -4.37
N ASP A 74 -14.04 -7.58 -3.28
CA ASP A 74 -15.44 -7.96 -3.29
C ASP A 74 -16.30 -7.23 -2.23
N ILE A 75 -17.51 -7.73 -1.99
CA ILE A 75 -18.45 -7.10 -1.07
C ILE A 75 -17.96 -7.09 0.39
N PHE A 76 -17.08 -8.01 0.78
CA PHE A 76 -16.51 -8.06 2.11
C PHE A 76 -15.60 -6.85 2.37
N ASP A 77 -15.00 -6.26 1.35
CA ASP A 77 -14.25 -5.01 1.47
C ASP A 77 -15.15 -3.81 1.71
N VAL A 78 -16.32 -3.78 1.07
CA VAL A 78 -17.30 -2.72 1.29
C VAL A 78 -17.81 -2.78 2.72
N LEU A 79 -18.03 -3.99 3.24
CA LEU A 79 -18.41 -4.19 4.63
C LEU A 79 -17.28 -3.79 5.59
N ALA A 80 -16.02 -4.09 5.25
CA ALA A 80 -14.87 -3.64 6.02
C ALA A 80 -14.76 -2.11 6.04
N TYR A 81 -14.95 -1.45 4.89
CA TYR A 81 -14.96 0.00 4.78
C TYR A 81 -16.07 0.65 5.60
N ILE A 82 -17.31 0.17 5.51
CA ILE A 82 -18.43 0.71 6.31
C ILE A 82 -18.13 0.57 7.81
N ALA A 83 -17.60 -0.58 8.25
CA ALA A 83 -17.25 -0.79 9.64
C ALA A 83 -16.11 0.15 10.11
N ALA A 84 -15.09 0.37 9.26
CA ALA A 84 -13.99 1.29 9.52
C ALA A 84 -14.47 2.75 9.59
N PHE A 85 -15.37 3.16 8.68
CA PHE A 85 -15.94 4.51 8.64
C PHE A 85 -16.78 4.82 9.88
N ASP A 86 -17.64 3.88 10.31
CA ASP A 86 -18.44 4.02 11.53
C ASP A 86 -17.56 4.07 12.81
N ALA A 87 -16.36 3.49 12.76
CA ALA A 87 -15.41 3.46 13.86
C ALA A 87 -14.39 4.62 13.84
N GLU A 88 -14.43 5.49 12.81
CA GLU A 88 -13.39 6.51 12.56
C GLU A 88 -11.97 5.88 12.54
N ASP A 89 -11.87 4.67 11.98
CA ASP A 89 -10.59 3.97 11.84
C ASP A 89 -9.76 4.61 10.72
N PRO A 90 -8.46 4.89 10.91
CA PRO A 90 -7.60 5.51 9.90
C PRO A 90 -7.59 4.84 8.52
N SER A 91 -7.98 3.55 8.42
CA SER A 91 -8.14 2.87 7.13
C SER A 91 -9.32 3.38 6.29
N ALA A 92 -10.27 4.10 6.89
CA ALA A 92 -11.39 4.73 6.19
C ALA A 92 -11.11 6.17 5.75
N ASP A 93 -10.01 6.79 6.20
CA ASP A 93 -9.52 8.08 5.69
C ASP A 93 -8.74 7.82 4.40
N MET A 94 -9.49 7.69 3.31
CA MET A 94 -8.97 7.23 2.02
C MET A 94 -8.10 8.29 1.37
N ASN A 95 -8.37 9.58 1.65
CA ASN A 95 -7.67 10.69 1.03
C ASN A 95 -6.52 11.24 1.90
N GLY A 96 -6.43 10.81 3.16
CA GLY A 96 -5.39 11.15 4.13
C GLY A 96 -5.49 12.55 4.72
N ASP A 97 -6.68 13.15 4.73
CA ASP A 97 -6.89 14.54 5.20
C ASP A 97 -7.22 14.66 6.69
N GLY A 98 -7.36 13.53 7.38
CA GLY A 98 -7.65 13.46 8.81
C GLY A 98 -9.13 13.69 9.18
N SER A 99 -10.02 13.78 8.19
CA SER A 99 -11.48 13.80 8.36
C SER A 99 -12.07 12.51 7.78
N PHE A 100 -13.16 12.01 8.39
CA PHE A 100 -13.91 10.87 7.85
C PHE A 100 -15.22 11.39 7.25
N ASP A 101 -15.21 11.67 5.95
CA ASP A 101 -16.32 12.33 5.29
C ASP A 101 -16.67 11.73 3.91
N ILE A 102 -17.56 12.43 3.19
CA ILE A 102 -18.05 11.95 1.90
C ILE A 102 -16.94 11.84 0.84
N PHE A 103 -15.85 12.61 0.96
CA PHE A 103 -14.74 12.55 0.03
C PHE A 103 -13.98 11.23 0.15
N ASP A 104 -13.92 10.63 1.35
CA ASP A 104 -13.38 9.29 1.55
C ASP A 104 -14.23 8.23 0.88
N VAL A 105 -15.55 8.31 1.08
CA VAL A 105 -16.50 7.37 0.48
C VAL A 105 -16.43 7.44 -1.03
N LEU A 106 -16.35 8.65 -1.58
CA LEU A 106 -16.22 8.87 -3.03
C LEU A 106 -14.88 8.43 -3.58
N LEU A 107 -13.82 8.38 -2.77
CA LEU A 107 -12.53 7.84 -3.17
C LEU A 107 -12.55 6.30 -3.11
N TYR A 108 -13.09 5.72 -2.03
CA TYR A 108 -13.29 4.28 -1.90
C TYR A 108 -14.08 3.70 -3.07
N LEU A 109 -15.24 4.30 -3.39
CA LEU A 109 -16.07 3.83 -4.51
C LEU A 109 -15.34 3.92 -5.86
N ARG A 110 -14.49 4.93 -6.06
CA ARG A 110 -13.70 5.08 -7.29
C ARG A 110 -12.66 3.96 -7.40
N LEU A 111 -11.96 3.67 -6.30
CA LEU A 111 -10.97 2.60 -6.22
C LEU A 111 -11.65 1.22 -6.40
N PHE A 112 -12.84 1.03 -5.83
CA PHE A 112 -13.61 -0.19 -5.99
C PHE A 112 -14.07 -0.43 -7.44
N GLU A 113 -14.44 0.64 -8.16
CA GLU A 113 -14.80 0.58 -9.58
C GLU A 113 -13.60 0.41 -10.51
N GLU A 114 -12.43 0.94 -10.13
CA GLU A 114 -11.16 0.80 -10.86
C GLU A 114 -10.54 -0.60 -10.73
N GLY A 115 -10.81 -1.28 -9.62
CA GLY A 115 -10.43 -2.67 -9.38
C GLY A 115 -8.98 -2.88 -8.97
N CYS A 116 -8.58 -4.17 -8.97
CA CYS A 116 -7.20 -4.67 -8.96
C CYS A 116 -6.87 -5.42 -10.26
#